data_AF-A0A257LZJ8-F1
#
_entry.id   AF-A0A257LZJ8-F1
#
_cell.length_a   1.000
_cell.length_b   1.000
_cell.length_c   1.000
_cell.angle_alpha   90.00
_cell.angle_beta   90.00
_cell.angle_gamma   90.00
#
_symmetry.space_group_name_H-M   'P 1'
#
loop_
_entity.id
_entity.type
_entity.pdbx_description
1 polymer ?
#
loop_
_entity_poly.entity_id
_entity_poly.type
_entity_poly.pdbx_seq_one_letter_code
_entity_poly.pdbx_strand_id
1 'polypeptide(L)'
;MRSSLLWPKKFAMWAFDQPPNAATLTTSHVMNDGAVITRAYHDEDDHGWQFYSEHVTRTKETMVVALEEIVALDQSVTEISDLAPGWMAQRTGRGSPWYRTMQYADAAQVIVDWSKITSEEDFYDTILLQCGSPAWQGRNLDALADSWITGGIDRNGPPYAFGFFGIESVPPALIGFRDTVLKIAAESLDENGGRYITQA
;
A
#
# COMPACT_ATOMS: atom_id res chain seq x y z
N MET A 1 45.56 -27.58 -7.16
CA MET A 1 44.88 -26.78 -8.22
C MET A 1 43.41 -27.16 -8.16
N ARG A 2 42.45 -26.33 -7.77
CA ARG A 2 42.19 -24.89 -8.01
C ARG A 2 42.00 -24.20 -6.64
N SER A 3 42.93 -23.34 -6.23
CA SER A 3 42.86 -21.88 -6.35
C SER A 3 41.57 -21.27 -5.78
N SER A 4 41.75 -20.70 -4.60
CA SER A 4 40.96 -19.68 -3.91
C SER A 4 40.27 -18.67 -4.83
N LEU A 5 39.01 -18.35 -4.53
CA LEU A 5 38.58 -16.96 -4.52
C LEU A 5 38.37 -16.55 -3.07
N LEU A 6 39.38 -15.88 -2.54
CA LEU A 6 39.22 -14.93 -1.44
C LEU A 6 38.26 -13.85 -1.96
N TRP A 7 37.16 -13.58 -1.27
CA TRP A 7 36.42 -12.33 -1.43
C TRP A 7 37.17 -11.24 -0.67
N PRO A 8 37.61 -10.14 -1.31
CA PRO A 8 37.92 -8.93 -0.58
C PRO A 8 37.00 -7.84 -1.09
N LYS A 9 35.80 -7.72 -0.53
CA LYS A 9 35.04 -6.48 -0.62
C LYS A 9 34.44 -6.20 0.75
N LYS A 10 34.94 -5.14 1.38
CA LYS A 10 34.25 -4.46 2.48
C LYS A 10 32.80 -4.26 2.03
N PHE A 11 31.86 -5.05 2.53
CA PHE A 11 30.50 -4.58 2.57
C PHE A 11 30.55 -3.34 3.47
N ALA A 12 30.30 -2.17 2.89
CA ALA A 12 29.66 -1.12 3.66
C ALA A 12 28.50 -1.80 4.39
N MET A 13 28.39 -1.60 5.71
CA MET A 13 27.40 -2.28 6.55
C MET A 13 26.06 -2.27 5.81
N TRP A 14 25.51 -3.46 5.58
CA TRP A 14 24.23 -3.62 4.91
C TRP A 14 23.19 -2.77 5.65
N ALA A 15 22.56 -1.83 4.93
CA ALA A 15 21.83 -0.73 5.56
C ALA A 15 20.32 -0.99 5.70
N PHE A 16 19.78 -1.93 4.93
CA PHE A 16 18.37 -2.29 4.96
C PHE A 16 18.04 -3.19 6.16
N ASP A 17 16.79 -3.10 6.59
CA ASP A 17 16.20 -3.95 7.64
C ASP A 17 15.99 -5.40 7.17
N GLN A 18 15.78 -5.61 5.86
CA GLN A 18 15.69 -6.91 5.21
C GLN A 18 17.06 -7.44 4.76
N PRO A 19 17.31 -8.76 4.75
CA PRO A 19 18.61 -9.31 4.34
C PRO A 19 18.95 -9.07 2.85
N PRO A 20 20.23 -9.14 2.45
CA PRO A 20 20.67 -8.93 1.06
C PRO A 20 19.91 -9.75 0.01
N ASN A 21 19.54 -10.99 0.35
CA ASN A 21 18.83 -11.90 -0.53
C ASN A 21 17.30 -11.84 -0.39
N ALA A 22 16.75 -10.84 0.30
CA ALA A 22 15.31 -10.65 0.42
C ALA A 22 14.66 -10.49 -0.95
N ALA A 23 13.52 -11.17 -1.15
CA ALA A 23 12.73 -11.07 -2.37
C ALA A 23 12.23 -9.63 -2.54
N THR A 24 12.63 -9.00 -3.65
CA THR A 24 12.35 -7.60 -3.94
C THR A 24 11.63 -7.50 -5.28
N LEU A 25 10.51 -6.79 -5.31
CA LEU A 25 9.77 -6.57 -6.55
C LEU A 25 10.37 -5.42 -7.35
N THR A 26 10.51 -5.62 -8.65
CA THR A 26 11.00 -4.60 -9.59
C THR A 26 10.46 -4.90 -10.98
N THR A 27 10.99 -4.27 -12.02
CA THR A 27 10.58 -4.52 -13.40
C THR A 27 11.76 -4.84 -14.30
N SER A 28 11.49 -5.52 -15.42
CA SER A 28 12.49 -5.78 -16.45
C SER A 28 13.11 -4.49 -17.00
N HIS A 29 12.38 -3.38 -17.06
CA HIS A 29 12.92 -2.09 -17.49
C HIS A 29 14.00 -1.58 -16.54
N VAL A 30 13.82 -1.75 -15.23
CA VAL A 30 14.83 -1.39 -14.23
C VAL A 30 16.05 -2.31 -14.37
N MET A 31 15.82 -3.62 -14.41
CA MET A 31 16.91 -4.60 -14.34
C MET A 31 17.69 -4.77 -15.64
N ASN A 32 17.00 -4.78 -16.79
CA ASN A 32 17.58 -5.13 -18.09
C ASN A 32 17.84 -3.90 -18.97
N ASP A 33 16.97 -2.89 -18.89
CA ASP A 33 17.03 -1.71 -19.77
C ASP A 33 17.68 -0.48 -19.08
N GLY A 34 18.06 -0.62 -17.80
CA GLY A 34 18.75 0.43 -17.05
C GLY A 34 17.86 1.64 -16.70
N ALA A 35 16.54 1.47 -16.72
CA ALA A 35 15.61 2.52 -16.33
C ALA A 35 15.91 3.02 -14.91
N VAL A 36 15.79 4.33 -14.71
CA VAL A 36 16.05 4.94 -13.41
C VAL A 36 14.97 4.51 -12.42
N ILE A 37 15.40 4.01 -11.27
CA ILE A 37 14.51 3.79 -10.13
C ILE A 37 14.04 5.15 -9.64
N THR A 38 12.77 5.49 -9.80
CA THR A 38 12.19 6.76 -9.36
C THR A 38 11.19 6.59 -8.23
N ARG A 39 10.79 5.35 -7.93
CA ARG A 39 9.84 5.01 -6.86
C ARG A 39 10.36 3.82 -6.06
N ALA A 40 10.21 3.89 -4.75
CA ALA A 40 10.46 2.80 -3.82
C ALA A 40 9.29 2.69 -2.84
N TYR A 41 8.93 1.46 -2.48
CA TYR A 41 7.88 1.15 -1.52
C TYR A 41 8.42 0.15 -0.50
N HIS A 42 8.14 0.40 0.78
CA HIS A 42 8.38 -0.54 1.86
C HIS A 42 7.00 -1.00 2.34
N ASP A 43 6.67 -2.24 2.04
CA ASP A 43 5.36 -2.81 2.31
C ASP A 43 5.05 -2.82 3.82
N GLU A 44 3.80 -2.57 4.18
CA GLU A 44 3.37 -2.50 5.59
C GLU A 44 3.25 -3.89 6.23
N ASP A 45 2.83 -4.89 5.45
CA ASP A 45 2.44 -6.20 5.99
C ASP A 45 3.62 -7.18 6.06
N ASP A 46 4.41 -7.26 4.99
CA ASP A 46 5.51 -8.22 4.87
C ASP A 46 6.91 -7.60 4.94
N HIS A 47 7.00 -6.28 5.10
CA HIS A 47 8.25 -5.52 5.05
C HIS A 47 9.05 -5.72 3.74
N GLY A 48 8.37 -6.16 2.69
CA GLY A 48 8.92 -6.38 1.37
C GLY A 48 9.27 -5.05 0.70
N TRP A 49 10.33 -5.09 -0.10
CA TRP A 49 10.78 -3.92 -0.85
C TRP A 49 10.34 -3.99 -2.30
N GLN A 50 9.95 -2.84 -2.85
CA GLN A 50 9.59 -2.72 -4.26
C GLN A 50 10.25 -1.48 -4.87
N PHE A 51 10.82 -1.60 -6.08
CA PHE A 51 11.52 -0.51 -6.77
C PHE A 51 11.07 -0.40 -8.23
N TYR A 52 10.67 0.79 -8.66
CA TYR A 52 10.08 1.01 -9.99
C TYR A 52 10.58 2.31 -10.64
N SER A 53 10.44 2.39 -11.97
CA SER A 53 10.56 3.63 -12.74
C SER A 53 9.20 4.35 -12.86
N GLU A 54 9.15 5.53 -13.48
CA GLU A 54 7.99 6.43 -13.49
C GLU A 54 6.74 5.85 -14.19
N HIS A 55 6.86 4.73 -14.91
CA HIS A 55 5.89 4.32 -15.93
C HIS A 55 5.40 2.86 -15.92
N VAL A 56 5.68 2.04 -14.91
CA VAL A 56 5.28 0.62 -14.98
C VAL A 56 4.02 0.33 -14.16
N THR A 57 2.98 -0.14 -14.85
CA THR A 57 1.81 -0.80 -14.27
C THR A 57 2.16 -2.25 -13.93
N ARG A 58 1.81 -2.67 -12.71
CA ARG A 58 2.23 -3.88 -11.97
C ARG A 58 2.11 -5.25 -12.67
N THR A 59 1.60 -5.39 -13.90
CA THR A 59 0.97 -6.66 -14.30
C THR A 59 1.66 -7.48 -15.39
N LYS A 60 2.63 -6.96 -16.16
CA LYS A 60 3.31 -7.78 -17.20
C LYS A 60 4.83 -7.80 -17.18
N GLU A 61 5.45 -6.90 -16.43
CA GLU A 61 6.91 -6.71 -16.47
C GLU A 61 7.56 -6.88 -15.09
N THR A 62 6.77 -7.29 -14.09
CA THR A 62 7.21 -7.46 -12.71
C THR A 62 8.17 -8.63 -12.58
N MET A 63 9.28 -8.39 -11.89
CA MET A 63 10.32 -9.36 -11.59
C MET A 63 10.54 -9.43 -10.08
N VAL A 64 10.95 -10.60 -9.61
CA VAL A 64 11.48 -10.80 -8.25
C VAL A 64 12.99 -10.94 -8.37
N VAL A 65 13.74 -10.11 -7.64
CA VAL A 65 15.21 -10.12 -7.57
C VAL A 65 15.66 -10.12 -6.11
N ALA A 66 16.94 -10.37 -5.84
CA ALA A 66 17.51 -10.12 -4.53
C ALA A 66 17.70 -8.62 -4.30
N LEU A 67 17.45 -8.14 -3.07
CA LEU A 67 17.61 -6.72 -2.71
C LEU A 67 19.03 -6.20 -3.01
N GLU A 68 20.05 -7.04 -2.84
CA GLU A 68 21.43 -6.68 -3.15
C GLU A 68 21.68 -6.42 -4.64
N GLU A 69 20.88 -7.01 -5.54
CA GLU A 69 20.97 -6.75 -6.98
C GLU A 69 20.47 -5.33 -7.29
N ILE A 70 19.42 -4.87 -6.60
CA ILE A 70 18.95 -3.48 -6.68
C ILE A 70 20.01 -2.52 -6.15
N VAL A 71 20.61 -2.82 -4.99
CA VAL A 71 21.68 -1.97 -4.42
C VAL A 71 22.91 -1.92 -5.32
N ALA A 72 23.27 -3.04 -5.95
CA ALA A 72 24.36 -3.10 -6.92
C ALA A 72 24.07 -2.29 -8.19
N LEU A 73 22.80 -2.28 -8.64
CA LEU A 73 22.34 -1.50 -9.79
C LEU A 73 22.28 0.00 -9.49
N ASP A 74 21.85 0.36 -8.28
CA ASP A 74 21.71 1.75 -7.85
C ASP A 74 21.99 1.92 -6.36
N GLN A 75 23.22 2.28 -6.02
CA GLN A 75 23.63 2.47 -4.63
C GLN A 75 22.86 3.59 -3.91
N SER A 76 22.27 4.55 -4.63
CA SER A 76 21.53 5.66 -4.02
C SER A 76 20.19 5.24 -3.38
N VAL A 77 19.73 4.00 -3.62
CA VAL A 77 18.59 3.43 -2.86
C VAL A 77 18.93 3.20 -1.39
N THR A 78 20.22 3.13 -1.03
CA THR A 78 20.63 3.03 0.39
C THR A 78 20.29 4.29 1.19
N GLU A 79 20.09 5.44 0.53
CA GLU A 79 19.66 6.70 1.16
C GLU A 79 18.24 6.63 1.72
N ILE A 80 17.46 5.61 1.36
CA ILE A 80 16.10 5.36 1.85
C ILE A 80 15.98 4.01 2.55
N SER A 81 17.11 3.40 2.94
CA SER A 81 17.11 2.11 3.66
C SER A 81 16.41 2.16 5.03
N ASP A 82 16.24 3.36 5.59
CA ASP A 82 15.54 3.67 6.83
C ASP A 82 14.07 4.06 6.62
N LEU A 83 13.52 3.92 5.40
CA LEU A 83 12.10 4.17 5.13
C LEU A 83 11.26 3.22 5.99
N ALA A 84 10.27 3.76 6.70
CA ALA A 84 9.39 2.94 7.55
C ALA A 84 8.48 2.03 6.70
N PRO A 85 8.02 0.89 7.22
CA PRO A 85 6.95 0.11 6.60
C PRO A 85 5.70 0.96 6.35
N GLY A 86 5.00 0.70 5.25
CA GLY A 86 3.85 1.50 4.80
C GLY A 86 4.23 2.89 4.25
N TRP A 87 5.52 3.17 4.07
CA TRP A 87 5.99 4.40 3.43
C TRP A 87 6.53 4.12 2.03
N MET A 88 6.56 5.20 1.27
CA MET A 88 7.10 5.21 -0.08
C MET A 88 8.04 6.41 -0.28
N ALA A 89 8.94 6.29 -1.24
CA ALA A 89 9.85 7.36 -1.63
C ALA A 89 9.81 7.58 -3.15
N GLN A 90 9.85 8.83 -3.59
CA GLN A 90 9.88 9.23 -5.00
C GLN A 90 11.02 10.18 -5.29
N ARG A 91 11.55 10.16 -6.51
CA ARG A 91 12.50 11.16 -7.02
C ARG A 91 12.31 11.37 -8.51
N THR A 92 12.80 12.49 -9.03
CA THR A 92 12.65 12.86 -10.44
C THR A 92 13.68 12.22 -11.37
N GLY A 93 14.76 11.63 -10.83
CA GLY A 93 15.85 11.08 -11.61
C GLY A 93 16.99 10.59 -10.74
N ARG A 94 18.02 9.99 -11.37
CA ARG A 94 19.17 9.43 -10.67
C ARG A 94 19.96 10.57 -10.00
N GLY A 95 20.19 10.45 -8.70
CA GLY A 95 20.90 11.47 -7.90
C GLY A 95 20.04 12.67 -7.47
N SER A 96 18.76 12.73 -7.87
CA SER A 96 17.81 13.67 -7.26
C SER A 96 17.48 13.22 -5.84
N PRO A 97 17.20 14.16 -4.91
CA PRO A 97 16.79 13.82 -3.55
C PRO A 97 15.48 13.02 -3.55
N TRP A 98 15.35 12.13 -2.57
CA TRP A 98 14.14 11.37 -2.32
C TRP A 98 13.11 12.19 -1.53
N TYR A 99 11.90 12.26 -2.06
CA TYR A 99 10.72 12.73 -1.35
C TYR A 99 10.01 11.53 -0.71
N ARG A 100 9.88 11.54 0.61
CA ARG A 100 9.28 10.44 1.39
C ARG A 100 7.86 10.80 1.81
N THR A 101 6.94 9.86 1.70
CA THR A 101 5.55 10.02 2.16
C THR A 101 5.01 8.69 2.65
N MET A 102 4.05 8.74 3.58
CA MET A 102 3.23 7.56 3.86
C MET A 102 2.51 7.14 2.58
N GLN A 103 2.47 5.84 2.31
CA GLN A 103 1.72 5.30 1.19
C GLN A 103 0.23 5.60 1.42
N TYR A 104 -0.47 6.01 0.35
CA TYR A 104 -1.89 6.37 0.43
C TYR A 104 -2.20 7.52 1.41
N ALA A 105 -1.26 8.46 1.59
CA ALA A 105 -1.47 9.64 2.44
C ALA A 105 -2.64 10.53 1.96
N ASP A 106 -2.89 10.53 0.65
CA ASP A 106 -3.94 11.29 -0.05
C ASP A 106 -5.19 10.45 -0.37
N ALA A 107 -5.23 9.18 0.04
CA ALA A 107 -6.40 8.33 -0.16
C ALA A 107 -7.64 8.90 0.55
N ALA A 108 -8.80 8.69 -0.08
CA ALA A 108 -10.07 9.13 0.46
C ALA A 108 -10.33 8.44 1.80
N GLN A 109 -10.68 9.22 2.82
CA GLN A 109 -10.92 8.68 4.16
C GLN A 109 -12.36 8.23 4.30
N VAL A 110 -12.54 7.03 4.85
CA VAL A 110 -13.83 6.52 5.28
C VAL A 110 -13.74 6.17 6.76
N ILE A 111 -14.33 7.02 7.58
CA ILE A 111 -14.31 6.95 9.04
C ILE A 111 -15.68 6.53 9.54
N VAL A 112 -15.71 5.45 10.31
CA VAL A 112 -16.92 4.95 10.97
C VAL A 112 -16.63 4.72 12.44
N ASP A 113 -17.37 5.42 13.29
CA ASP A 113 -17.41 5.19 14.73
C ASP A 113 -18.63 4.33 15.04
N TRP A 114 -18.42 3.03 15.20
CA TRP A 114 -19.47 2.04 15.41
C TRP A 114 -20.24 2.25 16.72
N SER A 115 -19.71 3.03 17.67
CA SER A 115 -20.46 3.41 18.88
C SER A 115 -21.62 4.37 18.60
N LYS A 116 -21.63 5.01 17.42
CA LYS A 116 -22.68 5.95 16.97
C LYS A 116 -23.66 5.32 15.99
N ILE A 117 -23.41 4.09 15.54
CA ILE A 117 -24.24 3.41 14.55
C ILE A 117 -25.34 2.62 15.27
N THR A 118 -26.59 3.04 15.09
CA THR A 118 -27.76 2.39 15.72
C THR A 118 -28.63 1.64 14.72
N SER A 119 -28.44 1.89 13.42
CA SER A 119 -29.09 1.20 12.30
C SER A 119 -28.13 1.04 11.11
N GLU A 120 -28.47 0.17 10.14
CA GLU A 120 -27.74 0.12 8.86
C GLU A 120 -27.87 1.44 8.09
N GLU A 121 -29.01 2.13 8.22
CA GLU A 121 -29.23 3.43 7.58
C GLU A 121 -28.24 4.49 8.08
N ASP A 122 -28.00 4.55 9.40
CA ASP A 122 -27.02 5.45 10.01
C ASP A 122 -25.61 5.23 9.46
N PHE A 123 -25.25 3.97 9.23
CA PHE A 123 -23.97 3.61 8.62
C PHE A 123 -23.86 4.20 7.22
N TYR A 124 -24.87 3.99 6.37
CA TYR A 124 -24.85 4.53 5.00
C TYR A 124 -24.84 6.07 5.00
N ASP A 125 -25.63 6.74 5.85
CA ASP A 125 -25.59 8.20 5.96
C ASP A 125 -24.19 8.71 6.36
N THR A 126 -23.49 7.95 7.20
CA THR A 126 -22.13 8.28 7.64
C THR A 126 -21.14 8.22 6.47
N ILE A 127 -21.18 7.19 5.63
CA ILE A 127 -20.13 6.94 4.65
C ILE A 127 -20.36 7.59 3.28
N LEU A 128 -21.62 7.79 2.84
CA LEU A 128 -21.91 8.21 1.47
C LEU A 128 -21.26 9.55 1.10
N LEU A 129 -21.28 10.53 2.02
CA LEU A 129 -20.60 11.81 1.80
C LEU A 129 -19.08 11.69 1.77
N GLN A 130 -18.51 10.79 2.58
CA GLN A 130 -17.06 10.57 2.66
C GLN A 130 -16.53 9.94 1.36
N CYS A 131 -17.27 8.98 0.83
CA CYS A 131 -17.01 8.37 -0.48
C CYS A 131 -17.31 9.30 -1.67
N GLY A 132 -18.12 10.34 -1.46
CA GLY A 132 -18.65 11.15 -2.56
C GLY A 132 -19.63 10.35 -3.43
N SER A 133 -20.43 9.49 -2.80
CA SER A 133 -21.39 8.61 -3.45
C SER A 133 -22.57 9.39 -4.05
N PRO A 134 -23.10 8.94 -5.20
CA PRO A 134 -24.29 9.55 -5.79
C PRO A 134 -25.56 9.23 -4.98
N ALA A 135 -26.57 10.08 -5.09
CA ALA A 135 -27.84 9.91 -4.36
C ALA A 135 -28.64 8.64 -4.74
N TRP A 136 -28.31 8.01 -5.88
CA TRP A 136 -28.93 6.76 -6.33
C TRP A 136 -28.18 5.50 -5.90
N GLN A 137 -27.07 5.64 -5.16
CA GLN A 137 -26.31 4.50 -4.69
C GLN A 137 -27.21 3.60 -3.81
N GLY A 138 -27.13 2.29 -4.06
CA GLY A 138 -27.91 1.31 -3.32
C GLY A 138 -27.42 1.20 -1.88
N ARG A 139 -28.27 1.51 -0.91
CA ARG A 139 -27.94 1.41 0.53
C ARG A 139 -28.01 -0.04 1.02
N ASN A 140 -27.14 -0.90 0.47
CA ASN A 140 -27.01 -2.31 0.79
C ASN A 140 -25.55 -2.78 0.61
N LEU A 141 -25.23 -3.99 1.06
CA LEU A 141 -23.85 -4.51 1.07
C LEU A 141 -23.29 -4.79 -0.33
N ASP A 142 -24.13 -5.17 -1.30
CA ASP A 142 -23.68 -5.41 -2.68
C ASP A 142 -23.22 -4.11 -3.33
N ALA A 143 -24.03 -3.04 -3.21
CA ALA A 143 -23.66 -1.74 -3.74
C ALA A 143 -22.50 -1.08 -2.96
N LEU A 144 -22.28 -1.46 -1.69
CA LEU A 144 -21.08 -1.08 -0.94
C LEU A 144 -19.83 -1.78 -1.51
N ALA A 145 -19.92 -3.07 -1.81
CA ALA A 145 -18.84 -3.82 -2.45
C ALA A 145 -18.51 -3.26 -3.85
N ASP A 146 -19.53 -2.93 -4.65
CA ASP A 146 -19.33 -2.27 -5.93
C ASP A 146 -18.64 -0.90 -5.78
N SER A 147 -18.97 -0.16 -4.73
CA SER A 147 -18.33 1.13 -4.40
C SER A 147 -16.87 0.97 -3.96
N TRP A 148 -16.61 0.09 -2.98
CA TRP A 148 -15.32 0.01 -2.31
C TRP A 148 -14.31 -0.93 -2.98
N ILE A 149 -14.77 -2.02 -3.58
CA ILE A 149 -13.91 -3.04 -4.19
C ILE A 149 -13.83 -2.80 -5.69
N THR A 150 -14.97 -2.91 -6.39
CA THR A 150 -15.02 -2.74 -7.86
C THR A 150 -14.67 -1.31 -8.27
N GLY A 151 -15.11 -0.33 -7.49
CA GLY A 151 -14.93 1.09 -7.76
C GLY A 151 -15.82 1.60 -8.90
N GLY A 152 -15.62 2.87 -9.27
CA GLY A 152 -16.32 3.51 -10.40
C GLY A 152 -17.74 4.02 -10.11
N ILE A 153 -18.28 3.77 -8.92
CA ILE A 153 -19.53 4.37 -8.42
C ILE A 153 -19.24 5.69 -7.69
N ASP A 154 -18.31 5.64 -6.75
CA ASP A 154 -17.99 6.74 -5.86
C ASP A 154 -17.04 7.73 -6.53
N ARG A 155 -17.25 9.03 -6.32
CA ARG A 155 -16.36 10.08 -6.85
C ARG A 155 -14.94 9.94 -6.28
N ASN A 156 -14.83 9.58 -5.01
CA ASN A 156 -13.57 9.41 -4.31
C ASN A 156 -13.17 7.94 -4.21
N GLY A 157 -13.49 7.12 -5.22
CA GLY A 157 -13.25 5.66 -5.29
C GLY A 157 -11.90 5.17 -4.74
N PRO A 158 -11.71 3.85 -4.62
CA PRO A 158 -10.50 3.28 -4.03
C PRO A 158 -9.22 3.75 -4.76
N PRO A 159 -8.05 3.79 -4.08
CA PRO A 159 -7.79 3.27 -2.73
C PRO A 159 -8.35 4.18 -1.62
N TYR A 160 -8.81 3.54 -0.54
CA TYR A 160 -9.35 4.22 0.64
C TYR A 160 -8.39 4.14 1.85
N ALA A 161 -8.56 5.09 2.77
CA ALA A 161 -8.02 4.99 4.13
C ALA A 161 -9.17 4.78 5.12
N PHE A 162 -9.30 3.58 5.69
CA PHE A 162 -10.42 3.20 6.55
C PHE A 162 -10.12 3.41 8.03
N GLY A 163 -10.95 4.17 8.74
CA GLY A 163 -10.90 4.31 10.19
C GLY A 163 -12.12 3.69 10.86
N PHE A 164 -11.97 2.51 11.45
CA PHE A 164 -13.04 1.82 12.17
C PHE A 164 -12.81 1.88 13.67
N PHE A 165 -13.67 2.61 14.38
CA PHE A 165 -13.55 2.85 15.82
C PHE A 165 -14.77 2.32 16.57
N GLY A 166 -14.60 2.02 17.86
CA GLY A 166 -15.69 1.57 18.72
C GLY A 166 -16.36 0.27 18.24
N ILE A 167 -15.61 -0.58 17.54
CA ILE A 167 -16.15 -1.78 16.87
C ILE A 167 -16.94 -2.68 17.82
N GLU A 168 -16.56 -2.75 19.09
CA GLU A 168 -17.21 -3.56 20.12
C GLU A 168 -18.52 -2.95 20.66
N SER A 169 -18.77 -1.67 20.44
CA SER A 169 -19.90 -0.92 20.99
C SER A 169 -21.18 -0.98 20.15
N VAL A 170 -21.20 -1.86 19.15
CA VAL A 170 -22.32 -1.99 18.20
C VAL A 170 -23.50 -2.76 18.82
N PRO A 171 -24.77 -2.40 18.53
CA PRO A 171 -25.92 -3.19 18.94
C PRO A 171 -25.84 -4.66 18.45
N PRO A 172 -26.31 -5.66 19.23
CA PRO A 172 -26.20 -7.07 18.85
C PRO A 172 -26.81 -7.41 17.47
N ALA A 173 -27.88 -6.72 17.08
CA ALA A 173 -28.53 -6.91 15.78
C ALA A 173 -27.65 -6.50 14.58
N LEU A 174 -26.66 -5.62 14.79
CA LEU A 174 -25.81 -5.07 13.74
C LEU A 174 -24.42 -5.72 13.69
N ILE A 175 -24.10 -6.66 14.59
CA ILE A 175 -22.81 -7.35 14.62
C ILE A 175 -22.50 -8.00 13.26
N GLY A 176 -23.46 -8.75 12.69
CA GLY A 176 -23.26 -9.42 11.40
C GLY A 176 -23.09 -8.45 10.23
N PHE A 177 -23.81 -7.33 10.27
CA PHE A 177 -23.66 -6.24 9.29
C PHE A 177 -22.28 -5.61 9.37
N ARG A 178 -21.85 -5.20 10.57
CA ARG A 178 -20.51 -4.66 10.85
C ARG A 178 -19.42 -5.59 10.34
N ASP A 179 -19.48 -6.86 10.69
CA ASP A 179 -18.46 -7.84 10.31
C ASP A 179 -18.36 -8.00 8.78
N THR A 180 -19.48 -7.85 8.07
CA THR A 180 -19.50 -7.89 6.61
C THR A 180 -18.91 -6.61 6.01
N VAL A 181 -19.23 -5.44 6.56
CA VAL A 181 -18.60 -4.16 6.16
C VAL A 181 -17.08 -4.19 6.34
N LEU A 182 -16.60 -4.70 7.49
CA LEU A 182 -15.15 -4.80 7.75
C LEU A 182 -14.45 -5.72 6.75
N LYS A 183 -15.10 -6.82 6.33
CA LYS A 183 -14.60 -7.71 5.29
C LYS A 183 -14.54 -7.04 3.92
N ILE A 184 -15.58 -6.30 3.54
CA ILE A 184 -15.60 -5.52 2.28
C ILE A 184 -14.46 -4.50 2.27
N ALA A 185 -14.21 -3.82 3.40
CA ALA A 185 -13.09 -2.90 3.52
C ALA A 185 -11.74 -3.61 3.40
N ALA A 186 -11.55 -4.77 4.04
CA ALA A 186 -10.33 -5.55 3.90
C ALA A 186 -10.10 -6.00 2.45
N GLU A 187 -11.13 -6.50 1.77
CA GLU A 187 -11.04 -6.89 0.35
C GLU A 187 -10.75 -5.68 -0.56
N SER A 188 -11.31 -4.51 -0.24
CA SER A 188 -10.97 -3.26 -0.94
C SER A 188 -9.49 -2.92 -0.83
N LEU A 189 -8.89 -3.08 0.36
CA LEU A 189 -7.47 -2.87 0.59
C LEU A 189 -6.60 -3.91 -0.13
N ASP A 190 -7.01 -5.18 -0.13
CA ASP A 190 -6.29 -6.25 -0.83
C ASP A 190 -6.26 -6.02 -2.35
N GLU A 191 -7.40 -5.64 -2.93
CA GLU A 191 -7.55 -5.46 -4.38
C GLU A 191 -6.98 -4.13 -4.88
N ASN A 192 -7.20 -3.05 -4.14
CA ASN A 192 -6.90 -1.69 -4.61
C ASN A 192 -5.75 -1.01 -3.86
N GLY A 193 -5.25 -1.62 -2.78
CA GLY A 193 -4.39 -0.94 -1.81
C GLY A 193 -5.17 0.07 -0.96
N GLY A 194 -4.44 0.79 -0.12
CA GLY A 194 -4.99 1.72 0.86
C GLY A 194 -4.35 1.48 2.21
N ARG A 195 -5.01 1.91 3.28
CA ARG A 195 -4.52 1.65 4.64
C ARG A 195 -5.62 1.74 5.69
N TYR A 196 -5.35 1.21 6.87
CA TYR A 196 -6.14 1.54 8.06
C TYR A 196 -5.67 2.85 8.71
N ILE A 197 -6.60 3.56 9.31
CA ILE A 197 -6.35 4.72 10.16
C ILE A 197 -6.49 4.24 11.61
N THR A 198 -5.36 4.17 12.31
CA THR A 198 -5.31 3.86 13.73
C THR A 198 -5.54 5.13 14.56
N GLN A 199 -6.12 4.98 15.76
CA GLN A 199 -6.11 6.07 16.74
C GLN A 199 -4.66 6.28 17.23
N ALA A 200 -4.23 7.54 17.23
CA ALA A 200 -2.93 7.95 17.76
C ALA A 200 -2.89 7.90 19.29
#